data_AF-A0A8T2LEU7-F1
#
_entry.id   AF-A0A8T2LEU7-F1
#
_cell.length_a   1.000
_cell.length_b   1.000
_cell.length_c   1.000
_cell.angle_alpha   90.00
_cell.angle_beta   90.00
_cell.angle_gamma   90.00
#
_symmetry.space_group_name_H-M   'P 1'
#
loop_
_entity.id
_entity.type
_entity.pdbx_description
1 polymer ?
#
loop_
_entity_poly.entity_id
_entity_poly.type
_entity_poly.pdbx_seq_one_letter_code
_entity_poly.pdbx_strand_id
1 'polypeptide(L)'
;MATAKETAPPTQVVFDVKSNARGMMETSVQGKHVSVEDLKSHILEDSTIWEKVCQLGRMDTAKVMAKNYEEKPKILDYLASAKPAYPSPVEFHVSYVSHVTDTEPFQQILKFERFIPSVSKLSWWLLNIKEEEIRSAEKRYLQKIFPNQTQEQIENHEKFLDRFTNSPAFQSESRYGNYRFTFPLAELMKMYQEQHCGREEPVLRVMKTMFYKKEILYGVLIHSPQHSERVQREFGSLPSLKKNSEFVQYQDQKVIWSAQAISDDLRFSLSVNTDEARVEIQPVGDKKCWYVWDHVCLAFYLPDTHNALKVPGRRLIEATEACKLQKINLLQPRCNSEVARAARFEGAKRVVEYLKQELDNDAEHVNVLRN
;
A
#
# COMPACT_ATOMS: atom_id res chain seq x y z
N MET A 1 6.67 -9.99 48.22
CA MET A 1 5.55 -9.21 47.65
C MET A 1 5.98 -8.74 46.26
N ALA A 2 5.53 -9.43 45.21
CA ALA A 2 5.76 -9.02 43.84
C ALA A 2 4.69 -7.98 43.48
N THR A 3 5.11 -6.75 43.21
CA THR A 3 4.25 -5.68 42.69
C THR A 3 3.77 -6.07 41.29
N ALA A 4 2.47 -6.32 41.18
CA ALA A 4 1.80 -6.46 39.90
C ALA A 4 2.03 -5.18 39.09
N LYS A 5 2.59 -5.31 37.89
CA LYS A 5 2.56 -4.24 36.89
C LYS A 5 1.10 -4.01 36.56
N GLU A 6 0.57 -2.85 36.95
CA GLU A 6 -0.66 -2.30 36.37
C GLU A 6 -0.46 -2.22 34.85
N THR A 7 -1.01 -3.20 34.14
CA THR A 7 -1.25 -3.09 32.71
C THR A 7 -2.32 -2.03 32.53
N ALA A 8 -1.94 -0.88 31.97
CA ALA A 8 -2.89 0.13 31.53
C ALA A 8 -4.01 -0.54 30.72
N PRO A 9 -5.28 -0.13 30.89
CA PRO A 9 -6.37 -0.71 30.12
C PRO A 9 -6.07 -0.57 28.63
N PRO A 10 -6.36 -1.60 27.80
CA PRO A 10 -6.12 -1.53 26.37
C PRO A 10 -6.83 -0.30 25.83
N THR A 11 -6.05 0.57 25.18
CA THR A 11 -6.56 1.82 24.62
C THR A 11 -7.68 1.49 23.64
N GLN A 12 -8.91 1.88 23.97
CA GLN A 12 -10.09 1.59 23.17
C GLN A 12 -9.87 2.14 21.75
N VAL A 13 -9.86 1.25 20.77
CA VAL A 13 -9.68 1.61 19.36
C VAL A 13 -11.00 2.12 18.83
N VAL A 14 -11.02 3.34 18.30
CA VAL A 14 -12.22 3.95 17.72
C VAL A 14 -12.20 3.78 16.21
N PHE A 15 -13.23 3.13 15.68
CA PHE A 15 -13.42 2.98 14.24
C PHE A 15 -14.24 4.13 13.65
N ASP A 16 -13.76 4.66 12.53
CA ASP A 16 -14.46 5.61 11.65
C ASP A 16 -14.94 4.85 10.40
N VAL A 17 -16.18 5.08 9.99
CA VAL A 17 -16.79 4.48 8.80
C VAL A 17 -17.34 5.59 7.92
N LYS A 18 -16.86 5.68 6.68
CA LYS A 18 -17.31 6.70 5.73
C LYS A 18 -17.21 6.25 4.28
N SER A 19 -17.98 6.89 3.41
CA SER A 19 -17.75 6.79 1.97
C SER A 19 -16.54 7.65 1.59
N ASN A 20 -15.54 7.06 0.95
CA ASN A 20 -14.38 7.81 0.47
C ASN A 20 -14.68 8.51 -0.87
N ALA A 21 -13.73 9.29 -1.38
CA ALA A 21 -13.90 10.05 -2.62
C ALA A 21 -14.19 9.18 -3.87
N ARG A 22 -14.05 7.86 -3.77
CA ARG A 22 -14.36 6.88 -4.84
C ARG A 22 -15.76 6.28 -4.68
N GLY A 23 -16.55 6.75 -3.71
CA GLY A 23 -17.85 6.18 -3.37
C GLY A 23 -17.77 4.80 -2.71
N MET A 24 -16.58 4.39 -2.24
CA MET A 24 -16.39 3.12 -1.56
C MET A 24 -16.48 3.31 -0.05
N MET A 25 -17.19 2.40 0.61
CA MET A 25 -17.19 2.30 2.06
C MET A 25 -15.78 1.97 2.57
N GLU A 26 -15.26 2.84 3.41
CA GLU A 26 -13.97 2.73 4.07
C GLU A 26 -14.21 2.67 5.58
N THR A 27 -13.67 1.63 6.21
CA THR A 27 -13.54 1.61 7.67
C THR A 27 -12.09 1.87 8.03
N SER A 28 -11.85 2.67 9.05
CA SER A 28 -10.50 3.05 9.44
C SER A 28 -10.32 3.29 10.93
N VAL A 29 -9.08 3.16 11.39
CA VAL A 29 -8.62 3.54 12.72
C VAL A 29 -7.63 4.68 12.56
N GLN A 30 -7.95 5.87 13.08
CA GLN A 30 -7.09 7.05 12.97
C GLN A 30 -5.90 6.97 13.92
N GLY A 31 -4.75 7.48 13.49
CA GLY A 31 -3.55 7.64 14.34
C GLY A 31 -2.90 6.34 14.81
N LYS A 32 -3.30 5.18 14.28
CA LYS A 32 -2.75 3.88 14.69
C LYS A 32 -2.59 2.97 13.47
N HIS A 33 -1.48 2.24 13.43
CA HIS A 33 -1.35 1.05 12.58
C HIS A 33 -1.72 -0.17 13.42
N VAL A 34 -2.79 -0.86 13.04
CA VAL A 34 -3.35 -2.01 13.78
C VAL A 34 -2.92 -3.30 13.10
N SER A 35 -2.42 -4.27 13.88
CA SER A 35 -2.01 -5.56 13.32
C SER A 35 -3.21 -6.34 12.75
N VAL A 36 -2.95 -7.28 11.84
CA VAL A 36 -4.00 -8.16 11.28
C VAL A 36 -4.77 -8.92 12.38
N GLU A 37 -4.06 -9.37 13.43
CA GLU A 37 -4.67 -10.12 14.54
C GLU A 37 -5.42 -9.19 15.50
N ASP A 38 -4.85 -8.03 15.84
CA ASP A 38 -5.54 -7.05 16.70
C ASP A 38 -6.79 -6.51 16.01
N LEU A 39 -6.74 -6.32 14.69
CA LEU A 39 -7.90 -5.87 13.91
C LEU A 39 -9.04 -6.88 14.02
N LYS A 40 -8.74 -8.17 13.97
CA LYS A 40 -9.72 -9.24 14.17
C LYS A 40 -10.32 -9.16 15.57
N SER A 41 -9.50 -9.06 16.62
CA SER A 41 -9.97 -8.97 18.01
C SER A 41 -10.84 -7.74 18.22
N HIS A 42 -10.36 -6.56 17.81
CA HIS A 42 -11.08 -5.30 17.95
C HIS A 42 -12.43 -5.29 17.21
N ILE A 43 -12.51 -5.85 16.00
CA ILE A 43 -13.78 -5.90 15.26
C ILE A 43 -14.79 -6.87 15.91
N LEU A 44 -14.31 -7.97 16.49
CA LEU A 44 -15.17 -8.94 17.18
C LEU A 44 -15.68 -8.40 18.52
N GLU A 45 -14.90 -7.56 19.19
CA GLU A 45 -15.22 -6.97 20.49
C GLU A 45 -16.08 -5.69 20.39
N ASP A 46 -15.91 -4.89 19.34
CA ASP A 46 -16.61 -3.60 19.18
C ASP A 46 -17.92 -3.75 18.40
N SER A 47 -19.03 -3.89 19.14
CA SER A 47 -20.38 -3.93 18.59
C SER A 47 -20.77 -2.63 17.85
N THR A 48 -20.12 -1.49 18.14
CA THR A 48 -20.46 -0.18 17.56
C THR A 48 -19.94 0.00 16.14
N ILE A 49 -18.89 -0.74 15.73
CA ILE A 49 -18.46 -0.78 14.33
C ILE A 49 -19.60 -1.24 13.45
N TRP A 50 -20.30 -2.28 13.91
CA TRP A 50 -21.44 -2.85 13.22
C TRP A 50 -22.57 -1.86 13.11
N GLU A 51 -22.91 -1.17 14.19
CA GLU A 51 -23.90 -0.10 14.15
C GLU A 51 -23.52 1.01 13.16
N LYS A 52 -22.26 1.45 13.13
CA LYS A 52 -21.78 2.48 12.18
C LYS A 52 -21.82 2.00 10.72
N VAL A 53 -21.43 0.75 10.46
CA VAL A 53 -21.54 0.13 9.14
C VAL A 53 -23.01 0.00 8.73
N CYS A 54 -23.89 -0.43 9.64
CA CYS A 54 -25.31 -0.67 9.40
C CYS A 54 -26.16 0.61 9.31
N GLN A 55 -25.85 1.68 10.05
CA GLN A 55 -26.56 2.95 9.99
C GLN A 55 -26.36 3.69 8.66
N LEU A 56 -25.27 3.39 7.94
CA LEU A 56 -25.03 3.90 6.58
C LEU A 56 -25.75 3.10 5.48
N GLY A 57 -26.44 1.99 5.83
CA GLY A 57 -27.20 1.12 4.90
C GLY A 57 -28.66 0.81 5.25
N ARG A 58 -29.11 1.02 6.51
CA ARG A 58 -30.36 0.49 7.14
C ARG A 58 -30.51 -1.04 7.07
N MET A 59 -30.46 -1.74 8.22
CA MET A 59 -31.44 -2.77 8.68
C MET A 59 -30.98 -3.61 9.91
N ASP A 60 -31.97 -4.27 10.51
CA ASP A 60 -32.07 -5.18 11.68
C ASP A 60 -30.81 -5.94 12.17
N THR A 61 -30.43 -5.67 13.43
CA THR A 61 -29.31 -6.28 14.17
C THR A 61 -29.35 -7.82 14.24
N ALA A 62 -30.54 -8.44 14.23
CA ALA A 62 -30.64 -9.90 14.27
C ALA A 62 -30.15 -10.58 12.96
N LYS A 63 -30.21 -9.86 11.83
CA LYS A 63 -29.73 -10.35 10.53
C LYS A 63 -28.21 -10.17 10.33
N VAL A 64 -27.59 -9.20 10.98
CA VAL A 64 -26.14 -8.92 10.90
C VAL A 64 -25.30 -10.08 11.46
N MET A 65 -25.82 -10.75 12.48
CA MET A 65 -25.19 -11.93 13.09
C MET A 65 -25.38 -13.21 12.27
N ALA A 66 -26.20 -13.19 11.21
CA ALA A 66 -26.37 -14.33 10.32
C ALA A 66 -25.17 -14.48 9.39
N LYS A 67 -24.73 -15.73 9.19
CA LYS A 67 -23.51 -16.09 8.43
C LYS A 67 -23.50 -15.64 6.95
N ASN A 68 -24.65 -15.25 6.41
CA ASN A 68 -24.86 -14.97 4.97
C ASN A 68 -25.28 -13.51 4.67
N TYR A 69 -25.04 -12.56 5.58
CA TYR A 69 -25.42 -11.16 5.33
C TYR A 69 -24.49 -10.50 4.29
N GLU A 70 -25.06 -10.05 3.17
CA GLU A 70 -24.31 -9.55 2.00
C GLU A 70 -23.47 -8.29 2.28
N GLU A 71 -23.86 -7.49 3.30
CA GLU A 71 -23.25 -6.22 3.69
C GLU A 71 -22.31 -6.32 4.91
N LYS A 72 -22.13 -7.51 5.49
CA LYS A 72 -21.06 -7.74 6.49
C LYS A 72 -19.72 -7.31 5.89
N PRO A 73 -18.83 -6.59 6.61
CA PRO A 73 -17.44 -6.41 6.18
C PRO A 73 -16.82 -7.77 5.94
N LYS A 74 -16.72 -8.12 4.65
CA LYS A 74 -16.26 -9.43 4.18
C LYS A 74 -14.86 -9.75 4.70
N ILE A 75 -14.10 -8.74 5.13
CA ILE A 75 -12.80 -8.90 5.78
C ILE A 75 -12.84 -9.86 6.96
N LEU A 76 -13.94 -9.92 7.71
CA LEU A 76 -14.04 -10.84 8.84
C LEU A 76 -14.16 -12.30 8.43
N ASP A 77 -14.82 -12.57 7.31
CA ASP A 77 -14.88 -13.94 6.80
C ASP A 77 -13.47 -14.41 6.44
N TYR A 78 -12.64 -13.51 5.90
CA TYR A 78 -11.24 -13.78 5.60
C TYR A 78 -10.38 -13.86 6.86
N LEU A 79 -10.56 -12.98 7.85
CA LEU A 79 -9.82 -13.01 9.13
C LEU A 79 -10.17 -14.23 10.00
N ALA A 80 -11.40 -14.72 9.92
CA ALA A 80 -11.88 -15.91 10.62
C ALA A 80 -11.53 -17.22 9.87
N SER A 81 -11.14 -17.13 8.60
CA SER A 81 -10.78 -18.31 7.81
C SER A 81 -9.53 -18.98 8.37
N ALA A 82 -9.56 -20.31 8.46
CA ALA A 82 -8.36 -21.09 8.76
C ALA A 82 -7.32 -20.83 7.65
N LYS A 83 -6.10 -20.49 8.05
CA LYS A 83 -4.99 -20.21 7.16
C LYS A 83 -3.91 -21.27 7.30
N PRO A 84 -3.37 -21.82 6.21
CA PRO A 84 -2.16 -22.64 6.27
C PRO A 84 -1.00 -21.82 6.86
N ALA A 85 0.06 -22.47 7.32
CA ALA A 85 1.29 -21.78 7.69
C ALA A 85 1.88 -21.08 6.46
N TYR A 86 2.32 -19.82 6.61
CA TYR A 86 2.90 -19.01 5.54
C TYR A 86 3.94 -18.06 6.15
N PRO A 87 4.87 -17.50 5.35
CA PRO A 87 5.91 -16.63 5.90
C PRO A 87 5.29 -15.33 6.40
N SER A 88 5.42 -15.07 7.70
CA SER A 88 4.94 -13.85 8.36
C SER A 88 5.61 -13.63 9.73
N PRO A 89 5.98 -12.40 10.11
CA PRO A 89 6.04 -11.22 9.24
C PRO A 89 7.24 -11.30 8.27
N VAL A 90 7.12 -10.67 7.10
CA VAL A 90 8.20 -10.56 6.10
C VAL A 90 8.59 -9.10 5.92
N GLU A 91 9.89 -8.81 6.04
CA GLU A 91 10.40 -7.44 6.02
C GLU A 91 10.87 -7.01 4.63
N PHE A 92 10.13 -6.08 4.01
CA PHE A 92 10.46 -5.47 2.72
C PHE A 92 11.09 -4.10 2.91
N HIS A 93 12.21 -3.85 2.23
CA HIS A 93 12.87 -2.55 2.19
C HIS A 93 12.63 -1.93 0.83
N VAL A 94 11.63 -1.05 0.73
CA VAL A 94 11.13 -0.55 -0.54
C VAL A 94 11.67 0.85 -0.83
N SER A 95 12.28 0.98 -2.00
CA SER A 95 12.94 2.23 -2.44
C SER A 95 12.18 2.98 -3.53
N TYR A 96 11.16 2.37 -4.12
CA TYR A 96 10.34 2.97 -5.17
C TYR A 96 8.89 3.09 -4.74
N VAL A 97 8.25 4.16 -5.19
CA VAL A 97 6.81 4.38 -5.01
C VAL A 97 6.17 4.69 -6.35
N SER A 98 4.87 4.46 -6.43
CA SER A 98 4.11 4.69 -7.64
C SER A 98 2.81 5.44 -7.39
N HIS A 99 2.46 6.31 -8.33
CA HIS A 99 1.15 6.94 -8.42
C HIS A 99 0.44 6.42 -9.66
N VAL A 100 -0.76 5.89 -9.48
CA VAL A 100 -1.50 5.24 -10.56
C VAL A 100 -2.81 5.99 -10.80
N THR A 101 -3.10 6.23 -12.08
CA THR A 101 -4.26 7.01 -12.47
C THR A 101 -4.82 6.60 -13.84
N ASP A 102 -5.97 7.18 -14.18
CA ASP A 102 -6.65 6.99 -15.46
C ASP A 102 -6.35 8.13 -16.44
N THR A 103 -6.92 8.07 -17.65
CA THR A 103 -6.61 8.98 -18.76
C THR A 103 -6.73 10.46 -18.43
N GLU A 104 -7.82 10.89 -17.79
CA GLU A 104 -8.04 12.33 -17.55
C GLU A 104 -7.04 12.92 -16.54
N PRO A 105 -6.85 12.37 -15.32
CA PRO A 105 -5.84 12.93 -14.43
C PRO A 105 -4.42 12.74 -14.97
N PHE A 106 -4.14 11.68 -15.75
CA PHE A 106 -2.86 11.51 -16.44
C PHE A 106 -2.56 12.70 -17.37
N GLN A 107 -3.52 13.07 -18.23
CA GLN A 107 -3.38 14.22 -19.13
C GLN A 107 -3.17 15.52 -18.36
N GLN A 108 -3.86 15.71 -17.23
CA GLN A 108 -3.68 16.90 -16.39
C GLN A 108 -2.30 16.94 -15.74
N ILE A 109 -1.80 15.81 -15.22
CA ILE A 109 -0.46 15.72 -14.62
C ILE A 109 0.60 16.10 -15.64
N LEU A 110 0.53 15.57 -16.86
CA LEU A 110 1.48 15.91 -17.93
C LEU A 110 1.36 17.37 -18.36
N LYS A 111 0.14 17.85 -18.65
CA LYS A 111 -0.08 19.22 -19.12
C LYS A 111 0.42 20.29 -18.14
N PHE A 112 0.27 20.02 -16.84
CA PHE A 112 0.57 20.98 -15.79
C PHE A 112 1.85 20.68 -15.02
N GLU A 113 2.55 19.60 -15.39
CA GLU A 113 3.79 19.12 -14.78
C GLU A 113 3.71 19.00 -13.25
N ARG A 114 2.55 18.55 -12.75
CA ARG A 114 2.28 18.57 -11.31
C ARG A 114 1.25 17.54 -10.87
N PHE A 115 1.48 16.93 -9.71
CA PHE A 115 0.50 16.11 -9.01
C PHE A 115 -0.39 17.00 -8.16
N ILE A 116 -1.61 17.26 -8.65
CA ILE A 116 -2.63 18.01 -7.93
C ILE A 116 -3.38 17.03 -7.02
N PRO A 117 -3.45 17.29 -5.71
CA PRO A 117 -4.25 16.44 -4.83
C PRO A 117 -5.72 16.51 -5.23
N SER A 118 -6.46 15.42 -5.01
CA SER A 118 -7.93 15.47 -5.10
C SER A 118 -8.52 16.35 -4.00
N VAL A 119 -9.85 16.36 -3.86
CA VAL A 119 -10.60 17.05 -2.78
C VAL A 119 -10.02 16.80 -1.37
N SER A 120 -9.29 15.70 -1.18
CA SER A 120 -8.65 15.31 0.07
C SER A 120 -7.36 16.07 0.46
N LYS A 121 -6.82 16.97 -0.38
CA LYS A 121 -5.51 17.64 -0.15
C LYS A 121 -4.32 16.66 0.01
N LEU A 122 -4.49 15.40 -0.37
CA LEU A 122 -3.50 14.35 -0.23
C LEU A 122 -3.17 13.77 -1.60
N SER A 123 -1.87 13.69 -1.90
CA SER A 123 -1.35 12.92 -3.02
C SER A 123 -0.93 11.54 -2.52
N TRP A 124 -1.61 10.50 -2.99
CA TRP A 124 -1.44 9.12 -2.53
C TRP A 124 -0.48 8.35 -3.43
N TRP A 125 0.44 7.61 -2.80
CA TRP A 125 1.49 6.83 -3.44
C TRP A 125 1.55 5.43 -2.85
N LEU A 126 1.61 4.43 -3.71
CA LEU A 126 1.75 3.02 -3.34
C LEU A 126 3.23 2.64 -3.32
N LEU A 127 3.62 1.72 -2.44
CA LEU A 127 4.93 1.07 -2.56
C LEU A 127 5.01 0.32 -3.89
N ASN A 128 6.13 0.46 -4.60
CA ASN A 128 6.39 -0.26 -5.84
C ASN A 128 7.48 -1.31 -5.61
N ILE A 129 7.04 -2.53 -5.30
CA ILE A 129 7.90 -3.65 -4.89
C ILE A 129 8.37 -4.38 -6.15
N LYS A 130 9.68 -4.48 -6.37
CA LYS A 130 10.27 -5.23 -7.48
C LYS A 130 10.72 -6.60 -7.00
N GLU A 131 11.11 -7.45 -7.95
CA GLU A 131 11.60 -8.80 -7.65
C GLU A 131 12.84 -8.77 -6.76
N GLU A 132 13.71 -7.78 -6.91
CA GLU A 132 14.90 -7.60 -6.09
C GLU A 132 14.56 -7.34 -4.62
N GLU A 133 13.51 -6.55 -4.34
CA GLU A 133 13.03 -6.34 -2.97
C GLU A 133 12.44 -7.63 -2.37
N ILE A 134 11.76 -8.45 -3.18
CA ILE A 134 11.23 -9.76 -2.76
C ILE A 134 12.38 -10.72 -2.42
N ARG A 135 13.36 -10.87 -3.32
CA ARG A 135 14.55 -11.71 -3.09
C ARG A 135 15.32 -11.27 -1.85
N SER A 136 15.46 -9.95 -1.65
CA SER A 136 16.14 -9.41 -0.46
C SER A 136 15.34 -9.67 0.82
N ALA A 137 14.01 -9.61 0.76
CA ALA A 137 13.13 -9.93 1.89
C ALA A 137 13.18 -11.41 2.26
N GLU A 138 13.28 -12.30 1.27
CA GLU A 138 13.48 -13.73 1.49
C GLU A 138 14.80 -14.01 2.21
N LYS A 139 15.91 -13.39 1.78
CA LYS A 139 17.20 -13.50 2.48
C LYS A 139 17.10 -13.08 3.94
N ARG A 140 16.47 -11.93 4.23
CA ARG A 140 16.26 -11.46 5.62
C ARG A 140 15.39 -12.41 6.43
N TYR A 141 14.35 -12.97 5.81
CA TYR A 141 13.50 -13.96 6.45
C TYR A 141 14.28 -15.23 6.81
N LEU A 142 15.08 -15.76 5.88
CA LEU A 142 15.97 -16.91 6.09
C LEU A 142 17.00 -16.64 7.19
N GLN A 143 17.67 -15.48 7.19
CA GLN A 143 18.61 -15.07 8.24
C GLN A 143 17.97 -15.06 9.64
N LYS A 144 16.68 -14.71 9.72
CA LYS A 144 15.94 -14.70 10.98
C LYS A 144 15.62 -16.11 11.49
N ILE A 145 15.22 -17.02 10.60
CA ILE A 145 14.82 -18.39 11.00
C ILE A 145 16.01 -19.35 11.12
N PHE A 146 17.11 -19.08 10.41
CA PHE A 146 18.36 -19.85 10.42
C PHE A 146 19.57 -18.94 10.73
N PRO A 147 19.68 -18.41 11.96
CA PRO A 147 20.71 -17.43 12.31
C PRO A 147 22.15 -17.95 12.22
N ASN A 148 22.34 -19.27 12.18
CA ASN A 148 23.65 -19.92 12.09
C ASN A 148 24.10 -20.19 10.65
N GLN A 149 23.24 -19.96 9.65
CA GLN A 149 23.63 -20.13 8.26
C GLN A 149 24.55 -19.00 7.79
N THR A 150 25.56 -19.37 7.02
CA THR A 150 26.42 -18.42 6.31
C THR A 150 25.65 -17.71 5.20
N GLN A 151 26.14 -16.55 4.77
CA GLN A 151 25.53 -15.80 3.67
C GLN A 151 25.43 -16.63 2.39
N GLU A 152 26.45 -17.44 2.07
CA GLU A 152 26.47 -18.32 0.90
C GLU A 152 25.37 -19.40 0.98
N GLN A 153 25.14 -19.99 2.15
CA GLN A 153 24.08 -20.97 2.35
C GLN A 153 22.69 -20.36 2.14
N ILE A 154 22.48 -19.12 2.61
CA ILE A 154 21.22 -18.39 2.44
C ILE A 154 21.01 -18.02 0.97
N GLU A 155 22.07 -17.67 0.25
CA GLU A 155 21.99 -17.32 -1.17
C GLU A 155 21.69 -18.50 -2.08
N ASN A 156 22.14 -19.69 -1.69
CA ASN A 156 21.88 -20.94 -2.38
C ASN A 156 20.57 -21.63 -1.95
N HIS A 157 19.82 -21.04 -1.00
CA HIS A 157 18.54 -21.58 -0.57
C HIS A 157 17.51 -21.54 -1.72
N GLU A 158 16.65 -22.55 -1.83
CA GLU A 158 15.57 -22.57 -2.82
C GLU A 158 14.62 -21.39 -2.58
N LYS A 159 14.27 -20.67 -3.65
CA LYS A 159 13.36 -19.51 -3.58
C LYS A 159 11.93 -19.98 -3.36
N PHE A 160 11.24 -19.35 -2.43
CA PHE A 160 9.89 -19.74 -2.01
C PHE A 160 8.92 -18.57 -1.83
N LEU A 161 9.42 -17.37 -1.53
CA LEU A 161 8.61 -16.22 -1.11
C LEU A 161 7.73 -15.71 -2.26
N ASP A 162 8.17 -15.84 -3.50
CA ASP A 162 7.43 -15.50 -4.71
C ASP A 162 6.08 -16.24 -4.81
N ARG A 163 6.01 -17.47 -4.30
CA ARG A 163 4.77 -18.26 -4.23
C ARG A 163 3.74 -17.66 -3.28
N PHE A 164 4.18 -16.86 -2.32
CA PHE A 164 3.33 -16.21 -1.31
C PHE A 164 3.08 -14.73 -1.62
N THR A 165 3.97 -14.03 -2.32
CA THR A 165 3.79 -12.60 -2.71
C THR A 165 2.87 -12.45 -3.93
N ASN A 166 1.66 -12.98 -3.84
CA ASN A 166 0.66 -12.95 -4.91
C ASN A 166 -0.45 -11.91 -4.67
N SER A 167 -0.37 -11.13 -3.58
CA SER A 167 -1.31 -10.04 -3.35
C SER A 167 -1.17 -8.92 -4.38
N PRO A 168 -2.20 -8.08 -4.55
CA PRO A 168 -2.17 -6.95 -5.48
C PRO A 168 -1.03 -5.97 -5.24
N ALA A 169 -0.49 -5.89 -4.01
CA ALA A 169 0.65 -5.03 -3.68
C ALA A 169 1.96 -5.45 -4.39
N PHE A 170 2.06 -6.73 -4.78
CA PHE A 170 3.22 -7.31 -5.46
C PHE A 170 3.00 -7.48 -6.98
N GLN A 171 1.81 -7.12 -7.48
CA GLN A 171 1.45 -7.29 -8.88
C GLN A 171 1.77 -6.05 -9.72
N SER A 172 2.23 -6.30 -10.95
CA SER A 172 2.47 -5.24 -11.93
C SER A 172 1.16 -4.62 -12.46
N GLU A 173 0.06 -5.38 -12.41
CA GLU A 173 -1.26 -4.94 -12.81
C GLU A 173 -1.86 -3.97 -11.81
N SER A 174 -2.57 -2.98 -12.35
CA SER A 174 -3.17 -1.91 -11.57
C SER A 174 -4.64 -2.15 -11.24
N ARG A 175 -5.04 -1.76 -10.03
CA ARG A 175 -6.44 -1.61 -9.63
C ARG A 175 -7.00 -0.20 -9.81
N TYR A 176 -6.17 0.76 -10.19
CA TYR A 176 -6.45 2.20 -10.10
C TYR A 176 -6.37 2.94 -11.44
N GLY A 177 -6.02 2.28 -12.54
CA GLY A 177 -5.91 2.93 -13.85
C GLY A 177 -4.79 2.38 -14.72
N ASN A 178 -4.69 2.89 -15.94
CA ASN A 178 -3.77 2.38 -16.97
C ASN A 178 -2.43 3.13 -17.04
N TYR A 179 -2.24 4.21 -16.28
CA TYR A 179 -1.01 5.00 -16.27
C TYR A 179 -0.40 4.97 -14.88
N ARG A 180 0.88 4.61 -14.80
CA ARG A 180 1.66 4.56 -13.57
C ARG A 180 2.86 5.49 -13.70
N PHE A 181 3.05 6.36 -12.72
CA PHE A 181 4.28 7.11 -12.54
C PHE A 181 5.09 6.47 -11.42
N THR A 182 6.32 6.04 -11.70
CA THR A 182 7.19 5.36 -10.74
C THR A 182 8.43 6.21 -10.42
N PHE A 183 8.67 6.48 -9.14
CA PHE A 183 9.79 7.28 -8.68
C PHE A 183 10.59 6.57 -7.57
N PRO A 184 11.92 6.76 -7.53
CA PRO A 184 12.67 6.57 -6.30
C PRO A 184 12.06 7.43 -5.18
N LEU A 185 11.80 6.83 -4.02
CA LEU A 185 11.23 7.55 -2.88
C LEU A 185 12.12 8.70 -2.42
N ALA A 186 13.44 8.49 -2.46
CA ALA A 186 14.46 9.53 -2.22
C ALA A 186 14.23 10.78 -3.07
N GLU A 187 14.02 10.60 -4.38
CA GLU A 187 13.78 11.69 -5.33
C GLU A 187 12.49 12.42 -5.00
N LEU A 188 11.41 11.67 -4.73
CA LEU A 188 10.10 12.23 -4.40
C LEU A 188 10.13 13.03 -3.08
N MET A 189 10.78 12.49 -2.05
CA MET A 189 10.96 13.15 -0.75
C MET A 189 11.76 14.43 -0.88
N LYS A 190 12.84 14.42 -1.67
CA LYS A 190 13.66 15.61 -1.96
C LYS A 190 12.85 16.69 -2.67
N MET A 191 12.08 16.33 -3.70
CA MET A 191 11.20 17.29 -4.39
C MET A 191 10.17 17.90 -3.42
N TYR A 192 9.59 17.08 -2.53
CA TYR A 192 8.66 17.57 -1.52
C TYR A 192 9.33 18.49 -0.49
N GLN A 193 10.53 18.13 -0.03
CA GLN A 193 11.35 18.93 0.88
C GLN A 193 11.67 20.31 0.31
N GLU A 194 12.12 20.36 -0.94
CA GLU A 194 12.48 21.59 -1.64
C GLU A 194 11.27 22.50 -1.90
N GLN A 195 10.13 21.91 -2.27
CA GLN A 195 8.95 22.67 -2.69
C GLN A 195 8.02 23.07 -1.54
N HIS A 196 7.92 22.25 -0.49
CA HIS A 196 6.88 22.37 0.55
C HIS A 196 7.43 22.46 1.98
N CYS A 197 8.70 22.10 2.21
CA CYS A 197 9.27 22.03 3.56
C CYS A 197 10.31 23.12 3.86
N GLY A 198 10.52 24.09 2.96
CA GLY A 198 11.56 25.09 3.16
C GLY A 198 12.97 24.48 3.28
N ARG A 199 13.18 23.32 2.64
CA ARG A 199 14.39 22.47 2.73
C ARG A 199 14.60 21.74 4.06
N GLU A 200 13.67 21.84 5.01
CA GLU A 200 13.68 20.99 6.20
C GLU A 200 13.16 19.59 5.91
N GLU A 201 13.57 18.62 6.71
CA GLU A 201 13.14 17.22 6.55
C GLU A 201 11.61 17.09 6.73
N PRO A 202 10.91 16.40 5.81
CA PRO A 202 9.48 16.15 5.96
C PRO A 202 9.15 15.36 7.22
N VAL A 203 7.99 15.64 7.83
CA VAL A 203 7.51 14.93 9.02
C VAL A 203 6.65 13.75 8.61
N LEU A 204 6.97 12.57 9.13
CA LEU A 204 6.21 11.34 8.92
C LEU A 204 5.38 10.97 10.15
N ARG A 205 4.08 10.73 9.95
CA ARG A 205 3.13 10.35 11.00
C ARG A 205 2.33 9.12 10.63
N VAL A 206 1.92 8.37 11.66
CA VAL A 206 0.92 7.30 11.52
C VAL A 206 -0.42 7.97 11.23
N MET A 207 -0.92 7.84 10.01
CA MET A 207 -2.17 8.50 9.61
C MET A 207 -3.36 7.69 10.07
N LYS A 208 -3.48 6.46 9.57
CA LYS A 208 -4.59 5.55 9.85
C LYS A 208 -4.33 4.16 9.30
N THR A 209 -4.93 3.14 9.91
CA THR A 209 -5.21 1.87 9.24
C THR A 209 -6.55 1.99 8.53
N MET A 210 -6.60 1.73 7.23
CA MET A 210 -7.85 1.57 6.49
C MET A 210 -8.04 0.10 6.15
N PHE A 211 -9.27 -0.35 6.06
CA PHE A 211 -9.53 -1.69 5.56
C PHE A 211 -10.79 -1.73 4.70
N TYR A 212 -10.72 -2.59 3.70
CA TYR A 212 -11.77 -2.85 2.72
C TYR A 212 -12.12 -4.35 2.76
N LYS A 213 -12.63 -4.91 1.67
CA LYS A 213 -13.10 -6.31 1.61
C LYS A 213 -12.03 -7.34 2.01
N LYS A 214 -10.79 -7.20 1.55
CA LYS A 214 -9.65 -8.12 1.83
C LYS A 214 -8.34 -7.38 2.11
N GLU A 215 -8.37 -6.06 1.97
CA GLU A 215 -7.20 -5.20 1.91
C GLU A 215 -7.11 -4.42 3.22
N ILE A 216 -5.93 -4.45 3.83
CA ILE A 216 -5.57 -3.67 5.01
C ILE A 216 -4.47 -2.71 4.57
N LEU A 217 -4.69 -1.41 4.74
CA LEU A 217 -3.79 -0.37 4.26
C LEU A 217 -3.27 0.44 5.45
N TYR A 218 -1.95 0.50 5.58
CA TYR A 218 -1.26 1.36 6.54
C TYR A 218 -0.90 2.69 5.88
N GLY A 219 -1.64 3.74 6.25
CA GLY A 219 -1.44 5.08 5.73
C GLY A 219 -0.37 5.84 6.51
N VAL A 220 0.68 6.27 5.83
CA VAL A 220 1.70 7.17 6.37
C VAL A 220 1.45 8.57 5.84
N LEU A 221 1.23 9.53 6.74
CA LEU A 221 1.13 10.94 6.38
C LEU A 221 2.55 11.53 6.27
N ILE A 222 2.79 12.27 5.20
CA ILE A 222 4.00 13.06 4.99
C ILE A 222 3.57 14.52 4.87
N HIS A 223 4.07 15.38 5.76
CA HIS A 223 3.74 16.79 5.73
C HIS A 223 4.96 17.67 6.04
N SER A 224 4.87 18.95 5.65
CA SER A 224 5.87 19.97 5.96
C SER A 224 6.06 20.12 7.48
N PRO A 225 7.30 20.27 7.99
CA PRO A 225 7.55 20.54 9.42
C PRO A 225 7.07 21.92 9.84
N GLN A 226 6.78 22.81 8.90
CA GLN A 226 6.34 24.17 9.19
C GLN A 226 5.07 24.15 10.05
N HIS A 227 5.17 24.75 11.24
CA HIS A 227 4.11 24.82 12.25
C HIS A 227 3.02 25.84 11.87
N SER A 228 2.40 25.68 10.71
CA SER A 228 1.17 26.41 10.43
C SER A 228 0.07 25.92 11.38
N GLU A 229 -0.77 26.84 11.87
CA GLU A 229 -1.92 26.50 12.71
C GLU A 229 -2.81 25.43 12.06
N ARG A 230 -2.86 25.42 10.72
CA ARG A 230 -3.61 24.44 9.94
C ARG A 230 -3.02 23.04 10.07
N VAL A 231 -1.72 22.86 9.85
CA VAL A 231 -1.06 21.55 9.99
C VAL A 231 -1.18 21.05 11.42
N GLN A 232 -1.04 21.93 12.42
CA GLN A 232 -1.22 21.54 13.81
C GLN A 232 -2.65 21.11 14.12
N ARG A 233 -3.65 21.80 13.56
CA ARG A 233 -5.07 21.45 13.74
C ARG A 233 -5.43 20.14 13.03
N GLU A 234 -4.96 19.93 11.81
CA GLU A 234 -5.32 18.76 11.00
C GLU A 234 -4.55 17.50 11.45
N PHE A 235 -3.29 17.62 11.88
CA PHE A 235 -2.39 16.48 12.09
C PHE A 235 -1.59 16.49 13.40
N GLY A 236 -1.70 17.52 14.22
CA GLY A 236 -0.91 17.66 15.44
C GLY A 236 -1.11 16.54 16.46
N SER A 237 -2.29 15.89 16.45
CA SER A 237 -2.62 14.75 17.29
C SER A 237 -2.14 13.40 16.75
N LEU A 238 -1.75 13.32 15.46
CA LEU A 238 -1.30 12.06 14.87
C LEU A 238 0.10 11.71 15.38
N PRO A 239 0.36 10.47 15.80
CA PRO A 239 1.64 10.12 16.38
C PRO A 239 2.74 10.04 15.31
N SER A 240 3.98 10.33 15.71
CA SER A 240 5.16 10.18 14.86
C SER A 240 5.33 8.73 14.41
N LEU A 241 5.62 8.51 13.12
CA LEU A 241 5.84 7.17 12.56
C LEU A 241 6.94 6.41 13.30
N LYS A 242 8.10 7.06 13.52
CA LYS A 242 9.32 6.44 14.06
C LYS A 242 9.13 5.71 15.40
N LYS A 243 8.19 6.17 16.23
CA LYS A 243 7.97 5.64 17.59
C LYS A 243 6.68 4.84 17.73
N ASN A 244 5.78 4.90 16.75
CA ASN A 244 4.39 4.47 16.93
C ASN A 244 3.89 3.52 15.83
N SER A 245 4.78 2.97 15.01
CA SER A 245 4.45 1.86 14.13
C SER A 245 5.49 0.76 14.21
N GLU A 246 5.02 -0.45 14.50
CA GLU A 246 5.82 -1.67 14.46
C GLU A 246 5.94 -2.24 13.04
N PHE A 247 4.99 -1.90 12.17
CA PHE A 247 4.87 -2.47 10.83
C PHE A 247 5.50 -1.62 9.74
N VAL A 248 5.62 -0.31 9.97
CA VAL A 248 6.06 0.65 8.96
C VAL A 248 7.08 1.60 9.56
N GLN A 249 8.28 1.61 9.00
CA GLN A 249 9.33 2.55 9.34
C GLN A 249 9.84 3.24 8.08
N TYR A 250 10.46 4.40 8.26
CA TYR A 250 11.18 5.09 7.21
C TYR A 250 12.62 5.29 7.67
N GLN A 251 13.55 4.68 6.93
CA GLN A 251 14.96 4.68 7.26
C GLN A 251 15.76 4.61 5.95
N ASP A 252 16.88 5.34 5.89
CA ASP A 252 17.81 5.33 4.75
C ASP A 252 17.11 5.52 3.40
N GLN A 253 16.16 6.46 3.39
CA GLN A 253 15.35 6.83 2.22
C GLN A 253 14.45 5.71 1.67
N LYS A 254 14.19 4.67 2.48
CA LYS A 254 13.35 3.52 2.16
C LYS A 254 12.22 3.40 3.16
N VAL A 255 11.12 2.80 2.71
CA VAL A 255 10.09 2.30 3.62
C VAL A 255 10.46 0.87 4.00
N ILE A 256 10.62 0.63 5.30
CA ILE A 256 10.72 -0.72 5.86
C ILE A 256 9.31 -1.14 6.24
N TRP A 257 8.79 -2.14 5.55
CA TRP A 257 7.45 -2.68 5.77
C TRP A 257 7.57 -4.13 6.27
N SER A 258 7.17 -4.35 7.52
CA SER A 258 7.01 -5.69 8.11
C SER A 258 5.61 -6.22 7.77
N ALA A 259 5.48 -6.80 6.58
CA ALA A 259 4.23 -7.31 6.05
C ALA A 259 3.71 -8.51 6.85
N GLN A 260 2.44 -8.46 7.23
CA GLN A 260 1.82 -9.54 8.03
C GLN A 260 1.03 -10.53 7.16
N ALA A 261 0.59 -10.12 5.98
CA ALA A 261 -0.24 -10.88 5.06
C ALA A 261 0.04 -10.48 3.60
N ILE A 262 0.86 -11.29 2.92
CA ILE A 262 1.40 -10.98 1.59
C ILE A 262 0.67 -11.64 0.41
N SER A 263 -0.37 -12.44 0.68
CA SER A 263 -1.07 -13.25 -0.33
C SER A 263 -2.53 -12.82 -0.51
N ASP A 264 -2.99 -12.71 -1.76
CA ASP A 264 -4.44 -12.62 -2.04
C ASP A 264 -5.12 -13.98 -1.80
N ASP A 265 -4.45 -15.07 -2.17
CA ASP A 265 -4.86 -16.42 -1.85
C ASP A 265 -3.69 -17.34 -1.48
N LEU A 266 -3.88 -18.10 -0.40
CA LEU A 266 -2.91 -19.07 0.10
C LEU A 266 -3.16 -20.41 -0.60
N ARG A 267 -2.23 -20.78 -1.49
CA ARG A 267 -2.23 -22.08 -2.19
C ARG A 267 -1.21 -23.06 -1.64
N PHE A 268 -0.30 -22.55 -0.83
CA PHE A 268 0.83 -23.29 -0.29
C PHE A 268 0.87 -23.13 1.22
N SER A 269 1.34 -24.18 1.89
CA SER A 269 1.76 -24.14 3.29
C SER A 269 3.28 -24.19 3.36
N LEU A 270 3.83 -23.46 4.31
CA LEU A 270 5.25 -23.42 4.62
C LEU A 270 5.52 -24.24 5.88
N SER A 271 6.50 -25.15 5.83
CA SER A 271 7.11 -25.80 6.99
C SER A 271 8.59 -25.47 7.05
N VAL A 272 9.13 -25.37 8.28
CA VAL A 272 10.55 -25.09 8.52
C VAL A 272 11.15 -26.34 9.13
N ASN A 273 12.12 -26.95 8.44
CA ASN A 273 12.95 -28.00 8.98
C ASN A 273 14.21 -27.37 9.56
N THR A 274 14.28 -27.28 10.88
CA THR A 274 15.41 -26.65 11.59
C THR A 274 16.66 -27.50 11.56
N ASP A 275 16.54 -28.82 11.50
CA ASP A 275 17.67 -29.75 11.53
C ASP A 275 18.45 -29.72 10.22
N GLU A 276 17.73 -29.62 9.09
CA GLU A 276 18.33 -29.45 7.76
C GLU A 276 18.51 -27.99 7.35
N ALA A 277 18.03 -27.05 8.17
CA ALA A 277 17.97 -25.62 7.88
C ALA A 277 17.37 -25.32 6.50
N ARG A 278 16.18 -25.89 6.25
CA ARG A 278 15.45 -25.81 4.99
C ARG A 278 14.00 -25.36 5.20
N VAL A 279 13.50 -24.61 4.22
CA VAL A 279 12.07 -24.31 4.09
C VAL A 279 11.45 -25.27 3.07
N GLU A 280 10.37 -25.92 3.47
CA GLU A 280 9.58 -26.79 2.63
C GLU A 280 8.23 -26.14 2.30
N ILE A 281 7.80 -26.31 1.05
CA ILE A 281 6.53 -25.77 0.55
C ILE A 281 5.66 -26.91 0.05
N GLN A 282 4.43 -26.98 0.55
CA GLN A 282 3.47 -27.99 0.11
C GLN A 282 2.17 -27.35 -0.39
N PRO A 283 1.56 -27.83 -1.48
CA PRO A 283 0.23 -27.39 -1.89
C PRO A 283 -0.83 -27.73 -0.82
N VAL A 284 -1.77 -26.83 -0.56
CA VAL A 284 -2.83 -26.99 0.46
C VAL A 284 -4.06 -27.76 -0.10
N GLY A 285 -3.93 -28.37 -1.28
CA GLY A 285 -4.99 -29.05 -2.02
C GLY A 285 -5.80 -28.13 -2.93
N ASP A 286 -6.95 -28.61 -3.41
CA ASP A 286 -7.71 -27.97 -4.52
C ASP A 286 -8.52 -26.74 -4.11
N LYS A 287 -8.68 -26.47 -2.81
CA LYS A 287 -9.48 -25.34 -2.32
C LYS A 287 -8.59 -24.11 -2.09
N LYS A 288 -8.89 -23.02 -2.79
CA LYS A 288 -8.25 -21.71 -2.56
C LYS A 288 -8.57 -21.21 -1.14
N CYS A 289 -7.54 -21.00 -0.33
CA CYS A 289 -7.66 -20.35 0.98
C CYS A 289 -7.55 -18.83 0.78
N TRP A 290 -8.68 -18.16 0.62
CA TRP A 290 -8.70 -16.70 0.57
C TRP A 290 -8.36 -16.13 1.95
N TYR A 291 -7.41 -15.20 2.00
CA TYR A 291 -7.06 -14.49 3.22
C TYR A 291 -7.04 -12.97 2.98
N VAL A 292 -6.83 -12.21 4.05
CA VAL A 292 -6.55 -10.78 3.93
C VAL A 292 -5.14 -10.57 3.41
N TRP A 293 -4.87 -9.37 2.90
CA TRP A 293 -3.52 -8.91 2.61
C TRP A 293 -3.35 -7.47 3.08
N ASP A 294 -2.14 -7.13 3.54
CA ASP A 294 -1.78 -5.79 3.98
C ASP A 294 -0.83 -5.10 2.98
N HIS A 295 -0.79 -3.77 3.03
CA HIS A 295 0.20 -2.95 2.33
C HIS A 295 0.30 -1.53 2.90
N VAL A 296 1.28 -0.75 2.42
CA VAL A 296 1.54 0.62 2.88
C VAL A 296 1.28 1.62 1.75
N CYS A 297 0.72 2.77 2.12
CA CYS A 297 0.60 3.92 1.24
C CYS A 297 1.17 5.17 1.90
N LEU A 298 1.83 6.01 1.10
CA LEU A 298 2.31 7.31 1.52
C LEU A 298 1.33 8.40 1.03
N ALA A 299 0.95 9.30 1.93
CA ALA A 299 0.03 10.39 1.66
C ALA A 299 0.75 11.73 1.87
N PHE A 300 1.15 12.38 0.79
CA PHE A 300 1.79 13.69 0.83
C PHE A 300 0.73 14.78 0.99
N TYR A 301 0.84 15.58 2.04
CA TYR A 301 -0.06 16.68 2.32
C TYR A 301 0.25 17.91 1.47
N LEU A 302 -0.79 18.40 0.80
CA LEU A 302 -0.76 19.47 -0.17
C LEU A 302 -1.97 20.39 0.11
N PRO A 303 -1.86 21.34 1.07
CA PRO A 303 -3.00 22.03 1.69
C PRO A 303 -3.83 22.94 0.79
N ASP A 304 -3.33 23.28 -0.38
CA ASP A 304 -3.91 24.22 -1.33
C ASP A 304 -4.03 23.54 -2.68
N THR A 305 -5.08 23.83 -3.45
CA THR A 305 -5.21 23.37 -4.85
C THR A 305 -4.12 23.96 -5.73
N HIS A 306 -3.50 25.08 -5.32
CA HIS A 306 -2.27 25.62 -5.90
C HIS A 306 -1.00 24.90 -5.43
N ASN A 307 -1.06 24.19 -4.29
CA ASN A 307 0.03 23.36 -3.79
C ASN A 307 -0.04 22.01 -4.47
N ALA A 308 0.74 21.86 -5.53
CA ALA A 308 0.95 20.61 -6.20
C ALA A 308 2.41 20.18 -6.01
N LEU A 309 2.67 18.88 -6.12
CA LEU A 309 4.05 18.42 -6.25
C LEU A 309 4.46 18.54 -7.71
N LYS A 310 5.32 19.51 -8.02
CA LYS A 310 5.81 19.77 -9.37
C LYS A 310 6.91 18.79 -9.72
N VAL A 311 6.88 18.27 -10.94
CA VAL A 311 7.92 17.38 -11.47
C VAL A 311 8.19 17.78 -12.92
N PRO A 312 9.45 17.98 -13.33
CA PRO A 312 9.76 18.37 -14.71
C PRO A 312 9.13 17.42 -15.74
N GLY A 313 8.58 17.97 -16.82
CA GLY A 313 7.85 17.21 -17.85
C GLY A 313 8.63 16.01 -18.41
N ARG A 314 9.90 16.22 -18.77
CA ARG A 314 10.81 15.14 -19.20
C ARG A 314 10.87 14.00 -18.18
N ARG A 315 11.03 14.35 -16.90
CA ARG A 315 11.12 13.36 -15.81
C ARG A 315 9.79 12.63 -15.58
N LEU A 316 8.65 13.31 -15.73
CA LEU A 316 7.33 12.68 -15.71
C LEU A 316 7.19 11.62 -16.81
N ILE A 317 7.56 11.95 -18.05
CA ILE A 317 7.50 11.02 -19.19
C ILE A 317 8.42 9.81 -18.95
N GLU A 318 9.65 10.04 -18.51
CA GLU A 318 10.60 8.97 -18.16
C GLU A 318 10.06 8.05 -17.05
N ALA A 319 9.36 8.61 -16.05
CA ALA A 319 8.74 7.86 -14.95
C ALA A 319 7.45 7.13 -15.34
N THR A 320 6.90 7.39 -16.53
CA THR A 320 5.58 6.89 -16.93
C THR A 320 5.65 5.51 -17.58
N GLU A 321 4.73 4.64 -17.17
CA GLU A 321 4.51 3.32 -17.73
C GLU A 321 3.02 3.06 -17.96
N ALA A 322 2.71 2.28 -18.99
CA ALA A 322 1.36 1.74 -19.20
C ALA A 322 1.16 0.49 -18.35
N CYS A 323 -0.01 0.37 -17.70
CA CYS A 323 -0.37 -0.73 -16.83
C CYS A 323 -1.57 -1.50 -17.34
N LYS A 324 -1.49 -2.83 -17.26
CA LYS A 324 -2.65 -3.72 -17.41
C LYS A 324 -3.59 -3.52 -16.22
N LEU A 325 -4.90 -3.59 -16.46
CA LEU A 325 -5.89 -3.54 -15.40
C LEU A 325 -6.12 -4.93 -14.80
N GLN A 326 -6.14 -5.01 -13.48
CA GLN A 326 -6.63 -6.18 -12.78
C GLN A 326 -8.11 -6.41 -13.09
N LYS A 327 -8.59 -7.62 -12.79
CA LYS A 327 -10.01 -7.96 -12.92
C LYS A 327 -10.90 -7.05 -12.06
N ILE A 328 -10.37 -6.58 -10.94
CA ILE A 328 -11.01 -5.59 -10.08
C ILE A 328 -10.40 -4.22 -10.41
N ASN A 329 -11.20 -3.32 -10.98
CA ASN A 329 -10.84 -1.91 -11.18
C ASN A 329 -11.67 -1.04 -10.22
N LEU A 330 -10.98 -0.32 -9.34
CA LEU A 330 -11.58 0.49 -8.27
C LEU A 330 -11.98 1.90 -8.72
N LEU A 331 -11.51 2.38 -9.88
CA LEU A 331 -11.96 3.66 -10.45
C LEU A 331 -13.14 3.50 -11.41
N GLN A 332 -13.23 2.38 -12.12
CA GLN A 332 -14.30 2.12 -13.08
C GLN A 332 -14.80 0.67 -13.03
N PRO A 333 -15.72 0.35 -12.09
CA PRO A 333 -16.24 -1.01 -11.91
C PRO A 333 -17.04 -1.57 -13.10
N ARG A 334 -17.33 -0.75 -14.13
CA ARG A 334 -18.15 -1.11 -15.31
C ARG A 334 -17.32 -1.62 -16.50
N CYS A 335 -15.99 -1.66 -16.40
CA CYS A 335 -15.09 -2.07 -17.48
C CYS A 335 -14.51 -3.48 -17.25
N ASN A 336 -15.39 -4.48 -17.06
CA ASN A 336 -14.99 -5.80 -16.53
C ASN A 336 -14.65 -6.86 -17.59
N SER A 337 -14.94 -6.63 -18.88
CA SER A 337 -14.57 -7.62 -19.90
C SER A 337 -13.06 -7.61 -20.14
N GLU A 338 -12.50 -8.78 -20.39
CA GLU A 338 -11.07 -8.93 -20.71
C GLU A 338 -10.70 -8.14 -21.97
N VAL A 339 -11.56 -8.17 -22.99
CA VAL A 339 -11.40 -7.41 -24.24
C VAL A 339 -11.30 -5.91 -23.96
N ALA A 340 -12.17 -5.35 -23.11
CA ALA A 340 -12.13 -3.93 -22.78
C ALA A 340 -10.86 -3.56 -22.00
N ARG A 341 -10.44 -4.40 -21.04
CA ARG A 341 -9.19 -4.19 -20.28
C ARG A 341 -7.96 -4.23 -21.20
N ALA A 342 -7.91 -5.17 -22.14
CA ALA A 342 -6.84 -5.28 -23.13
C ALA A 342 -6.79 -4.07 -24.05
N ALA A 343 -7.93 -3.65 -24.61
CA ALA A 343 -8.00 -2.47 -25.49
C ALA A 343 -7.52 -1.18 -24.78
N ARG A 344 -7.87 -1.00 -23.51
CA ARG A 344 -7.40 0.13 -22.70
C ARG A 344 -5.89 0.09 -22.44
N PHE A 345 -5.35 -1.10 -22.15
CA PHE A 345 -3.91 -1.27 -21.97
C PHE A 345 -3.16 -0.91 -23.26
N GLU A 346 -3.59 -1.42 -24.41
CA GLU A 346 -2.97 -1.09 -25.70
C GLU A 346 -3.08 0.40 -26.05
N GLY A 347 -4.21 1.03 -25.72
CA GLY A 347 -4.37 2.47 -25.85
C GLY A 347 -3.37 3.26 -25.01
N ALA A 348 -3.24 2.93 -23.72
CA ALA A 348 -2.28 3.58 -22.83
C ALA A 348 -0.83 3.33 -23.25
N LYS A 349 -0.53 2.11 -23.69
CA LYS A 349 0.80 1.74 -24.20
C LYS A 349 1.21 2.60 -25.38
N ARG A 350 0.36 2.75 -26.40
CA ARG A 350 0.63 3.63 -27.55
C ARG A 350 0.89 5.07 -27.14
N VAL A 351 0.11 5.59 -26.20
CA VAL A 351 0.31 6.97 -25.69
C VAL A 351 1.66 7.12 -25.01
N VAL A 352 2.04 6.18 -24.13
CA VAL A 352 3.33 6.23 -23.43
C VAL A 352 4.50 6.07 -24.41
N GLU A 353 4.40 5.16 -25.38
CA GLU A 353 5.42 4.98 -26.43
C GLU A 353 5.60 6.25 -27.26
N TYR A 354 4.51 6.89 -27.67
CA TYR A 354 4.55 8.16 -28.40
C TYR A 354 5.26 9.26 -27.59
N LEU A 355 4.90 9.42 -26.31
CA LEU A 355 5.55 10.43 -25.45
C LEU A 355 7.05 10.19 -25.29
N LYS A 356 7.47 8.93 -25.16
CA LYS A 356 8.90 8.58 -25.05
C LYS A 356 9.65 8.84 -26.35
N GLN A 357 9.04 8.55 -27.50
CA GLN A 357 9.64 8.86 -28.81
C GLN A 357 9.82 10.36 -29.05
N GLU A 358 8.81 11.18 -28.74
CA GLU A 358 8.91 12.64 -28.83
C GLU A 358 10.04 13.18 -27.95
N LEU A 359 10.19 12.64 -26.74
CA LEU A 359 11.24 13.03 -25.80
C LEU A 359 12.66 12.72 -26.33
N ASP A 360 12.82 11.59 -27.03
CA ASP A 360 14.09 11.17 -27.63
C ASP A 360 14.43 12.04 -28.84
N ASN A 361 13.45 12.34 -29.71
CA ASN A 361 13.62 13.22 -30.86
C ASN A 361 14.04 14.64 -30.46
N ASP A 362 13.42 15.19 -29.41
CA ASP A 362 13.80 16.50 -28.84
C ASP A 362 15.25 16.50 -28.31
N ALA A 363 15.71 15.40 -27.74
CA ALA A 363 17.07 15.26 -27.24
C ALA A 363 18.11 15.26 -28.38
N GLU A 364 17.79 14.59 -29.49
CA GLU A 364 18.64 14.57 -30.68
C GLU A 364 18.73 15.95 -31.34
N HIS A 365 17.61 16.70 -31.44
CA HIS A 365 17.60 18.06 -31.97
C HIS A 365 18.45 19.04 -31.15
N VAL A 366 18.47 18.92 -29.82
CA VAL A 366 19.34 19.75 -28.95
C VAL A 366 20.82 19.42 -29.13
N ASN A 367 21.17 18.15 -29.40
CA ASN A 367 22.56 17.76 -29.64
C ASN A 367 23.08 18.19 -31.02
N VAL A 368 22.22 18.22 -32.04
CA VAL A 368 22.57 18.73 -33.39
C VAL A 368 22.82 20.24 -33.39
N LEU A 369 22.16 21.01 -32.52
CA LEU A 369 22.38 22.46 -32.38
C LEU A 369 23.59 22.85 -31.52
N ARG A 370 24.23 21.88 -30.86
CA ARG A 370 25.39 22.07 -29.98
C ARG A 370 26.72 21.61 -30.58
N ASN A 371 26.69 20.95 -31.73
CA ASN A 371 27.85 20.64 -32.56
C ASN A 371 27.90 21.60 -33.75
#